data_AF-A0A9N9BZ67-F1
#
_entry.id   AF-A0A9N9BZ67-F1
#
_cell.length_a   1.000
_cell.length_b   1.000
_cell.length_c   1.000
_cell.angle_alpha   90.00
_cell.angle_beta   90.00
_cell.angle_gamma   90.00
#
_symmetry.space_group_name_H-M   'P 1'
#
loop_
_entity.id
_entity.type
_entity.pdbx_description
1 polymer ?
#
loop_
_entity_poly.entity_id
_entity_poly.type
_entity_poly.pdbx_seq_one_letter_code
_entity_poly.pdbx_strand_id
1 'polypeptide(L)'
;MASGPVGGGIARSRSVWRFLSIDPEIYPLLGVLATTFGIAGYMMGRKAANTNEEKNVKLAKHEPFPWHAGTSGGSNDGGQDYKYKFHKYGDLNQEPIKAPSADTSHIVQVKLPKDDAQKVEEKLNSS
;
A
#
# COMPACT_ATOMS: atom_id res chain seq x y z
N MET A 1 60.98 38.10 -6.23
CA MET A 1 60.07 37.11 -5.59
C MET A 1 59.15 37.88 -4.66
N ALA A 2 57.89 38.07 -5.03
CA ALA A 2 56.90 38.74 -4.20
C ALA A 2 55.76 37.73 -3.94
N SER A 3 55.81 37.10 -2.76
CA SER A 3 54.77 36.19 -2.29
C SER A 3 53.62 37.01 -1.71
N GLY A 4 52.56 37.21 -2.49
CA GLY A 4 51.30 37.77 -1.98
C GLY A 4 50.57 36.75 -1.08
N PRO A 5 49.73 37.20 -0.14
CA PRO A 5 48.98 36.29 0.73
C PRO A 5 47.93 35.54 -0.10
N VAL A 6 47.98 34.21 -0.06
CA VAL A 6 46.89 33.32 -0.44
C VAL A 6 45.71 33.57 0.52
N GLY A 7 44.89 34.57 0.19
CA GLY A 7 43.68 34.91 0.91
C GLY A 7 42.61 33.83 0.69
N GLY A 8 42.59 32.84 1.58
CA GLY A 8 41.46 31.93 1.74
C GLY A 8 40.18 32.76 1.95
N GLY A 9 39.30 32.73 0.93
CA GLY A 9 38.00 33.35 0.99
C GLY A 9 37.15 32.66 2.05
N ILE A 10 37.17 33.19 3.27
CA ILE A 10 36.14 32.92 4.27
C ILE A 10 34.83 33.38 3.62
N ALA A 11 34.01 32.41 3.19
CA ALA A 11 32.65 32.66 2.75
C ALA A 11 31.96 33.39 3.90
N ARG A 12 31.74 34.71 3.74
CA ARG A 12 30.96 35.50 4.68
C ARG A 12 29.60 34.83 4.80
N SER A 13 29.33 34.19 5.94
CA SER A 13 28.03 33.63 6.26
C SER A 13 27.01 34.76 6.18
N ARG A 14 26.22 34.74 5.11
CA ARG A 14 25.15 35.71 4.90
C ARG A 14 23.99 35.23 5.77
N SER A 15 23.55 36.07 6.69
CA SER A 15 22.37 35.80 7.50
C SER A 15 21.19 35.45 6.58
N VAL A 16 20.54 34.31 6.81
CA VAL A 16 19.35 33.87 6.05
C VAL A 16 18.25 34.92 6.07
N TRP A 17 18.16 35.70 7.15
CA TRP A 17 17.24 36.83 7.28
C TRP A 17 17.58 37.98 6.32
N ARG A 18 18.86 38.28 6.14
CA ARG A 18 19.30 39.27 5.13
C ARG A 18 19.09 38.75 3.71
N PHE A 19 19.33 37.47 3.46
CA PHE A 19 19.12 36.83 2.16
C PHE A 19 17.64 36.88 1.73
N LEU A 20 16.71 36.73 2.67
CA LEU A 20 15.27 36.79 2.38
C LEU A 20 14.71 38.21 2.23
N SER A 21 15.43 39.24 2.70
CA SER A 21 14.87 40.60 2.87
C SER A 21 15.48 41.66 1.96
N ILE A 22 16.62 41.41 1.31
CA ILE A 22 17.43 42.48 0.73
C ILE A 22 17.42 42.48 -0.80
N ASP A 23 17.22 41.34 -1.45
CA ASP A 23 17.43 41.20 -2.89
C ASP A 23 16.15 40.75 -3.62
N PRO A 24 15.57 41.58 -4.53
CA PRO A 24 14.34 41.24 -5.25
C PRO A 24 14.51 40.06 -6.23
N GLU A 25 15.75 39.70 -6.57
CA GLU A 25 16.10 38.60 -7.47
C GLU A 25 15.90 37.21 -6.83
N ILE A 26 15.78 37.14 -5.50
CA ILE A 26 15.59 35.89 -4.77
C ILE A 26 14.13 35.43 -4.71
N TYR A 27 13.15 36.32 -4.90
CA TYR A 27 11.73 35.95 -4.94
C TYR A 27 11.36 34.89 -5.98
N PRO A 28 11.82 34.95 -7.26
CA PRO A 28 11.51 33.89 -8.22
C PRO A 28 12.13 32.54 -7.82
N LEU A 29 13.34 32.54 -7.25
CA LEU A 29 14.00 31.33 -6.75
C LEU A 29 13.20 30.70 -5.59
N LEU A 30 12.76 31.52 -4.64
CA LEU A 30 11.90 31.08 -3.54
C LEU A 30 10.56 30.54 -4.03
N GLY A 31 9.97 31.14 -5.07
CA GLY A 31 8.73 30.68 -5.68
C GLY A 31 8.83 29.25 -6.23
N VAL A 32 9.92 28.95 -6.97
CA VAL A 32 10.14 27.60 -7.51
C VAL A 32 10.43 26.58 -6.40
N LEU A 33 11.23 26.98 -5.40
CA LEU A 33 11.54 26.12 -4.25
C LEU A 33 10.28 25.79 -3.45
N ALA A 34 9.49 26.81 -3.09
CA ALA A 34 8.25 26.65 -2.34
C ALA A 34 7.23 25.80 -3.11
N THR A 35 7.15 25.96 -4.43
CA THR A 35 6.25 25.16 -5.28
C THR A 35 6.68 23.69 -5.31
N THR A 36 7.98 23.42 -5.48
CA THR A 36 8.50 22.05 -5.53
C THR A 36 8.29 21.32 -4.20
N PHE A 37 8.67 21.96 -3.10
CA PHE A 37 8.50 21.40 -1.75
C PHE A 37 7.03 21.35 -1.32
N GLY A 38 6.20 22.30 -1.76
CA GLY A 38 4.76 22.29 -1.50
C GLY A 38 4.05 21.14 -2.18
N ILE A 39 4.32 20.88 -3.47
CA ILE A 39 3.72 19.76 -4.21
C ILE A 39 4.22 18.43 -3.67
N ALA A 40 5.53 18.29 -3.45
CA ALA A 40 6.11 17.07 -2.88
C ALA A 40 5.55 16.79 -1.47
N GLY A 41 5.48 17.82 -0.62
CA GLY A 41 4.89 17.73 0.72
C GLY A 41 3.40 17.41 0.69
N TYR A 42 2.63 18.00 -0.23
CA TYR A 42 1.21 17.71 -0.40
C TYR A 42 0.97 16.26 -0.83
N MET A 43 1.73 15.77 -1.81
CA MET A 43 1.63 14.38 -2.28
C MET A 43 2.08 13.39 -1.20
N MET A 44 3.15 13.69 -0.48
CA MET A 44 3.65 12.86 0.61
C MET A 44 2.69 12.83 1.79
N GLY A 45 2.12 13.97 2.19
CA GLY A 45 1.10 14.06 3.25
C GLY A 45 -0.19 13.33 2.86
N ARG A 46 -0.64 13.49 1.61
CA ARG A 46 -1.81 12.76 1.10
C ARG A 46 -1.58 11.24 1.08
N LYS A 47 -0.36 10.78 0.80
CA LYS A 47 -0.05 9.34 0.85
C LYS A 47 0.10 8.82 2.29
N ALA A 48 0.77 9.54 3.18
CA ALA A 48 0.91 9.14 4.59
C ALA A 48 -0.44 9.07 5.33
N ALA A 49 -1.43 9.88 4.94
CA ALA A 49 -2.80 9.77 5.47
C ALA A 49 -3.59 8.55 4.95
N ASN A 50 -3.11 7.88 3.88
CA ASN A 50 -3.79 6.75 3.23
C ASN A 50 -3.06 5.40 3.43
N THR A 51 -1.91 5.37 4.10
CA THR A 51 -1.16 4.13 4.41
C THR A 51 -1.70 3.46 5.68
N ASN A 52 -2.99 3.16 5.69
CA ASN A 52 -3.57 2.28 6.70
C ASN A 52 -4.22 1.11 5.97
N GLU A 53 -3.43 0.06 5.73
CA GLU A 53 -3.84 -1.13 4.96
C GLU A 53 -5.05 -1.81 5.60
N GLU A 54 -5.17 -1.73 6.94
CA GLU A 54 -6.31 -2.25 7.69
C GLU A 54 -7.60 -1.44 7.51
N LYS A 55 -7.50 -0.17 7.06
CA LYS A 55 -8.66 0.70 6.83
C LYS A 55 -9.12 0.73 5.36
N ASN A 56 -8.35 0.12 4.45
CA ASN A 56 -8.71 0.04 3.03
C ASN A 56 -9.85 -0.96 2.80
N VAL A 57 -9.91 -2.01 3.60
CA VAL A 57 -11.04 -2.94 3.58
C VAL A 57 -12.17 -2.37 4.46
N LYS A 58 -13.07 -1.60 3.85
CA LYS A 58 -14.28 -1.17 4.56
C LYS A 58 -15.17 -2.38 4.80
N LEU A 59 -15.16 -2.85 6.04
CA LEU A 59 -16.05 -3.88 6.56
C LEU A 59 -17.51 -3.57 6.21
N ALA A 60 -18.32 -4.60 6.00
CA ALA A 60 -19.76 -4.45 5.75
C ALA A 60 -20.43 -3.62 6.87
N LYS A 61 -21.37 -2.72 6.53
CA LYS A 61 -22.08 -1.88 7.51
C LYS A 61 -22.99 -2.71 8.42
N HIS A 62 -23.46 -3.84 7.91
CA HIS A 62 -24.35 -4.77 8.60
C HIS A 62 -23.66 -6.14 8.65
N GLU A 63 -23.40 -6.64 9.86
CA GLU A 63 -22.84 -7.97 10.14
C GLU A 63 -21.51 -8.31 9.41
N PRO A 64 -20.44 -7.51 9.58
CA PRO A 64 -19.16 -7.78 8.91
C PRO A 64 -18.40 -8.98 9.46
N PHE A 65 -18.71 -9.36 10.71
CA PHE A 65 -17.99 -10.40 11.42
C PHE A 65 -18.82 -11.69 11.51
N PRO A 66 -18.17 -12.86 11.44
CA PRO A 66 -18.87 -14.14 11.39
C PRO A 66 -19.68 -14.47 12.64
N TRP A 67 -19.29 -13.95 13.81
CA TRP A 67 -20.03 -14.15 15.07
C TRP A 67 -21.27 -13.26 15.22
N HIS A 68 -21.52 -12.33 14.29
CA HIS A 68 -22.76 -11.52 14.29
C HIS A 68 -23.92 -12.21 13.57
N ALA A 69 -23.68 -13.33 12.86
CA ALA A 69 -24.67 -14.08 12.10
C ALA A 69 -25.60 -14.94 12.98
N GLY A 70 -26.01 -14.43 14.14
CA GLY A 70 -26.85 -15.13 15.11
C GLY A 70 -28.35 -14.91 14.96
N THR A 71 -28.86 -14.16 13.97
CA THR A 71 -30.28 -13.75 13.99
C THR A 71 -31.01 -13.61 12.63
N SER A 72 -30.39 -13.79 11.47
CA SER A 72 -31.17 -13.81 10.22
C SER A 72 -30.63 -14.83 9.23
N GLY A 73 -31.50 -15.79 8.89
CA GLY A 73 -31.15 -17.00 8.17
C GLY A 73 -31.02 -16.84 6.66
N GLY A 74 -30.48 -17.90 6.07
CA GLY A 74 -30.84 -18.31 4.71
C GLY A 74 -29.71 -18.30 3.70
N SER A 75 -28.86 -19.32 3.72
CA SER A 75 -28.37 -19.95 2.49
C SER A 75 -28.06 -21.42 2.80
N ASN A 76 -28.74 -22.29 2.05
CA ASN A 76 -28.75 -23.73 2.18
C ASN A 76 -27.40 -24.33 1.76
N ASP A 77 -26.47 -24.41 2.69
CA ASP A 77 -25.40 -25.42 2.69
C ASP A 77 -25.15 -25.75 4.17
N GLY A 78 -25.06 -27.03 4.52
CA GLY A 78 -25.00 -27.52 5.91
C GLY A 78 -23.75 -27.12 6.72
N GLY A 79 -23.14 -25.97 6.43
CA GLY A 79 -22.01 -25.38 7.14
C GLY A 79 -22.28 -23.90 7.40
N GLN A 80 -22.32 -23.54 8.68
CA GLN A 80 -22.41 -22.16 9.16
C GLN A 80 -21.39 -21.25 8.41
N ASP A 81 -21.86 -20.15 7.82
CA ASP A 81 -21.04 -19.21 7.03
C ASP A 81 -20.11 -18.39 7.94
N TYR A 82 -18.93 -18.92 8.30
CA TYR A 82 -17.95 -18.24 9.16
C TYR A 82 -17.02 -17.27 8.42
N LYS A 83 -17.43 -16.75 7.26
CA LYS A 83 -16.60 -15.89 6.41
C LYS A 83 -16.81 -14.41 6.75
N TYR A 84 -15.73 -13.65 6.83
CA TYR A 84 -15.79 -12.19 6.90
C TYR A 84 -16.43 -11.62 5.62
N LYS A 85 -17.16 -10.50 5.76
CA LYS A 85 -17.82 -9.80 4.64
C LYS A 85 -17.25 -8.40 4.48
N PHE A 86 -16.95 -7.99 3.24
CA PHE A 86 -16.32 -6.70 2.94
C PHE A 86 -16.86 -6.07 1.66
N HIS A 87 -16.69 -4.75 1.52
CA HIS A 87 -17.03 -4.04 0.28
C HIS A 87 -15.84 -4.02 -0.68
N LYS A 88 -16.05 -4.45 -1.93
CA LYS A 88 -15.04 -4.31 -2.98
C LYS A 88 -14.70 -2.82 -3.16
N TYR A 89 -13.42 -2.49 -3.18
CA TYR A 89 -12.93 -1.10 -3.34
C TYR A 89 -13.43 -0.09 -2.31
N GLY A 90 -14.01 -0.55 -1.18
CA GLY A 90 -14.52 0.33 -0.13
C GLY A 90 -15.73 1.19 -0.54
N ASP A 91 -16.49 0.77 -1.55
CA ASP A 91 -17.77 1.40 -1.89
C ASP A 91 -18.90 0.83 -1.03
N LEU A 92 -19.50 1.67 -0.19
CA LEU A 92 -20.54 1.29 0.77
C LEU A 92 -21.90 1.01 0.11
N ASN A 93 -22.04 1.34 -1.18
CA ASN A 93 -23.28 1.10 -1.94
C ASN A 93 -23.26 -0.24 -2.68
N GLN A 94 -22.11 -0.93 -2.72
CA GLN A 94 -21.98 -2.22 -3.36
C GLN A 94 -22.39 -3.35 -2.40
N GLU A 95 -22.85 -4.46 -2.96
CA GLU A 95 -23.19 -5.63 -2.15
C GLU A 95 -21.94 -6.18 -1.44
N PRO A 96 -22.02 -6.50 -0.14
CA PRO A 96 -20.89 -7.04 0.60
C PRO A 96 -20.50 -8.44 0.09
N ILE A 97 -19.21 -8.62 -0.21
CA ILE A 97 -18.64 -9.86 -0.75
C ILE A 97 -18.07 -10.70 0.40
N LYS A 98 -18.27 -12.02 0.33
CA LYS A 98 -17.67 -12.99 1.26
C LYS A 98 -16.18 -13.17 0.99
N ALA A 99 -15.38 -13.30 2.05
CA ALA A 99 -13.97 -13.64 1.94
C ALA A 99 -13.76 -14.98 1.20
N PRO A 100 -12.68 -15.11 0.41
CA PRO A 100 -12.30 -16.40 -0.15
C PRO A 100 -12.07 -17.43 0.96
N SER A 101 -12.35 -18.71 0.67
CA SER A 101 -12.08 -19.81 1.60
C SER A 101 -10.58 -19.93 1.88
N ALA A 102 -10.21 -20.37 3.09
CA ALA A 102 -8.81 -20.58 3.46
C ALA A 102 -8.16 -21.78 2.74
N ASP A 103 -8.96 -22.72 2.27
CA ASP A 103 -8.50 -23.88 1.50
C ASP A 103 -8.81 -23.67 0.00
N THR A 104 -7.77 -23.79 -0.83
CA THR A 104 -7.87 -23.77 -2.30
C THR A 104 -7.22 -25.05 -2.83
N SER A 105 -8.03 -26.07 -3.09
CA SER A 105 -7.55 -27.29 -3.73
C SER A 105 -7.59 -27.12 -5.26
N HIS A 106 -6.44 -27.32 -5.89
CA HIS A 106 -6.32 -27.31 -7.34
C HIS A 106 -6.09 -28.74 -7.83
N ILE A 107 -7.14 -29.38 -8.35
CA ILE A 107 -7.05 -30.71 -8.97
C ILE A 107 -6.77 -30.51 -10.45
N VAL A 108 -5.56 -30.85 -10.89
CA VAL A 108 -5.18 -30.78 -12.32
C VAL A 108 -5.15 -32.19 -12.90
N GLN A 109 -5.94 -32.43 -13.94
CA GLN A 109 -5.86 -33.66 -14.72
C GLN A 109 -4.74 -33.53 -15.76
N VAL A 110 -3.63 -34.26 -15.56
CA VAL A 110 -2.49 -34.27 -16.49
C VAL A 110 -2.47 -35.60 -17.24
N LYS A 111 -2.36 -35.54 -18.58
CA LYS A 111 -2.05 -36.73 -19.39
C LYS A 111 -0.54 -36.93 -19.39
N LEU A 112 -0.05 -37.80 -18.51
CA LEU A 112 1.38 -38.14 -18.41
C LEU A 112 1.71 -39.37 -19.26
N PRO A 113 2.86 -39.39 -19.95
CA PRO A 113 3.47 -40.61 -20.47
C PRO A 113 3.76 -41.61 -19.33
N LYS A 114 3.73 -42.92 -19.64
CA LYS A 114 3.80 -44.00 -18.62
C LYS A 114 5.04 -43.92 -17.73
N ASP A 115 6.17 -43.47 -18.28
CA ASP A 115 7.45 -43.41 -17.58
C ASP A 115 7.51 -42.29 -16.53
N ASP A 116 6.78 -41.20 -16.77
CA ASP A 116 6.69 -40.08 -15.82
C ASP A 116 5.61 -40.34 -14.76
N ALA A 117 4.55 -41.08 -15.12
CA ALA A 117 3.52 -41.52 -14.17
C ALA A 117 4.11 -42.39 -13.05
N GLN A 118 4.95 -43.37 -13.38
CA GLN A 118 5.60 -44.24 -12.39
C GLN A 118 6.47 -43.46 -11.39
N LYS A 119 7.22 -42.45 -11.87
CA LYS A 119 8.08 -41.62 -11.02
C LYS A 119 7.28 -40.71 -10.07
N VAL A 120 6.11 -40.25 -10.50
CA VAL A 120 5.22 -39.42 -9.66
C VAL A 120 4.55 -40.30 -8.59
N GLU A 121 4.10 -41.50 -8.94
CA GLU A 121 3.50 -42.45 -8.01
C GLU A 121 4.48 -42.91 -6.91
N GLU A 122 5.74 -43.21 -7.27
CA GLU A 122 6.78 -43.57 -6.31
C GLU A 122 7.05 -42.44 -5.30
N LYS A 123 7.08 -41.18 -5.76
CA LYS A 123 7.28 -40.01 -4.89
C LYS A 123 6.09 -39.71 -3.98
N LEU A 124 4.87 -39.98 -4.43
CA LEU A 124 3.67 -39.77 -3.62
C LEU A 124 3.52 -40.82 -2.51
N ASN A 125 3.95 -42.06 -2.75
CA ASN A 125 3.85 -43.15 -1.76
C ASN A 125 5.01 -43.17 -0.76
N SER A 126 6.07 -42.38 -0.97
CA SER A 126 7.24 -42.28 -0.09
C SER A 126 7.13 -41.14 0.94
N SER A 127 6.08 -40.33 0.91
CA SER A 127 5.85 -39.20 1.83
C SER A 127 4.73 -39.48 2.82
#